data_AF-A0A2N8EN50-F1
#
_entry.id   AF-A0A2N8EN50-F1
#
_cell.length_a   1.000
_cell.length_b   1.000
_cell.length_c   1.000
_cell.angle_alpha   90.00
_cell.angle_beta   90.00
_cell.angle_gamma   90.00
#
_symmetry.space_group_name_H-M   'P 1'
#
loop_
_entity.id
_entity.type
_entity.pdbx_description
1 polymer ?
#
loop_
_entity_poly.entity_id
_entity_poly.type
_entity_poly.pdbx_seq_one_letter_code
_entity_poly.pdbx_strand_id
1 'polypeptide(L)'
;EIHHSMDPAPEDPKSATSTVTLGFAAAIGQILMLDMVFSIDSIITAVGMTEHLPIMVIAVVVSVLVMLLAADPLAKFINDNPTVVMLALGFLIMIGMTLIAEGFGAHVPKGYVYAAMAFSASIEVLNMMSRRSRQKRAVTEA
;
A
#
# COMPACT_ATOMS: atom_id res chain seq x y z
N GLU A 1 20.80 -37.29 1.95
CA GLU A 1 20.43 -38.18 3.06
C GLU A 1 20.16 -37.35 4.30
N ILE A 2 18.91 -36.89 4.43
CA ILE A 2 18.12 -36.69 5.66
C ILE A 2 16.70 -36.37 5.19
N HIS A 3 16.12 -37.37 4.53
CA HIS A 3 14.67 -37.58 4.43
C HIS A 3 14.28 -38.44 5.64
N HIS A 4 12.98 -38.48 5.93
CA HIS A 4 12.33 -39.16 7.04
C HIS A 4 12.40 -38.38 8.36
N SER A 5 11.29 -38.14 9.07
CA SER A 5 10.07 -38.92 9.15
C SER A 5 8.96 -38.04 9.76
N MET A 6 7.73 -38.53 9.67
CA MET A 6 6.57 -38.23 10.52
C MET A 6 5.45 -37.51 9.78
N ASP A 7 4.63 -38.32 9.12
CA ASP A 7 3.17 -38.27 9.20
C ASP A 7 2.68 -39.75 9.13
N PRO A 8 1.50 -40.20 9.61
CA PRO A 8 0.36 -39.45 10.16
C PRO A 8 -0.35 -40.03 11.43
N ALA A 9 -1.30 -39.22 11.94
CA ALA A 9 -2.58 -39.55 12.63
C ALA A 9 -2.64 -39.68 14.17
N PRO A 10 -3.81 -39.47 14.80
CA PRO A 10 -4.83 -38.43 14.57
C PRO A 10 -5.27 -37.80 15.92
N GLU A 11 -5.16 -36.49 16.09
CA GLU A 11 -5.92 -35.80 17.15
C GLU A 11 -6.53 -34.52 16.60
N ASP A 12 -7.86 -34.59 16.41
CA ASP A 12 -8.71 -33.42 16.48
C ASP A 12 -8.45 -32.71 17.81
N PRO A 13 -8.12 -31.42 17.74
CA PRO A 13 -9.13 -30.49 18.21
C PRO A 13 -9.36 -29.47 17.11
N LYS A 14 -10.63 -29.35 16.75
CA LYS A 14 -11.31 -28.18 16.20
C LYS A 14 -10.52 -26.87 16.42
N SER A 15 -9.48 -26.63 15.64
CA SER A 15 -9.02 -25.29 15.36
C SER A 15 -10.03 -24.81 14.35
N ALA A 16 -11.04 -24.12 14.86
CA ALA A 16 -11.84 -23.25 14.04
C ALA A 16 -10.83 -22.39 13.29
N THR A 17 -10.56 -22.76 12.04
CA THR A 17 -10.36 -21.81 10.98
C THR A 17 -11.64 -20.98 11.01
N SER A 18 -11.71 -20.04 11.95
CA SER A 18 -12.54 -18.87 11.76
C SER A 18 -11.93 -18.31 10.50
N THR A 19 -12.56 -18.62 9.38
CA THR A 19 -12.81 -17.63 8.36
C THR A 19 -13.08 -16.37 9.15
N VAL A 20 -12.05 -15.52 9.26
CA VAL A 20 -12.16 -14.20 9.84
C VAL A 20 -13.11 -13.53 8.87
N THR A 21 -14.39 -13.70 9.13
CA THR A 21 -15.43 -12.86 8.62
C THR A 21 -15.08 -11.55 9.26
N LEU A 22 -14.25 -10.76 8.56
CA LEU A 22 -13.95 -9.40 8.95
C LEU A 22 -15.32 -8.79 9.19
N GLY A 23 -15.66 -8.61 10.46
CA GLY A 23 -16.96 -8.08 10.83
C GLY A 23 -17.12 -6.80 10.03
N PHE A 24 -18.29 -6.56 9.46
CA PHE A 24 -18.54 -5.37 8.65
C PHE A 24 -18.01 -4.08 9.33
N ALA A 25 -18.09 -4.01 10.66
CA ALA A 25 -17.47 -2.97 11.49
C ALA A 25 -15.92 -2.93 11.45
N ALA A 26 -15.24 -4.08 11.46
CA ALA A 26 -13.79 -4.17 11.31
C ALA A 26 -13.33 -3.72 9.92
N ALA A 27 -14.08 -4.07 8.86
CA ALA A 27 -13.77 -3.64 7.50
C ALA A 27 -13.92 -2.11 7.35
N ILE A 28 -14.99 -1.52 7.90
CA ILE A 28 -15.17 -0.06 7.95
C ILE A 28 -14.03 0.59 8.76
N GLY A 29 -13.68 0.03 9.91
CA GLY A 29 -12.57 0.53 10.72
C GLY A 29 -11.24 0.55 9.97
N GLN A 30 -10.97 -0.49 9.18
CA GLN A 30 -9.74 -0.60 8.39
C GLN A 30 -9.70 0.41 7.22
N ILE A 31 -10.83 0.64 6.55
CA ILE A 31 -10.95 1.67 5.49
C ILE A 31 -10.72 3.07 6.09
N LEU A 32 -11.37 3.39 7.22
CA LEU A 32 -11.17 4.67 7.90
C LEU A 32 -9.71 4.88 8.34
N MET A 33 -9.08 3.82 8.86
CA MET A 33 -7.69 3.91 9.31
C MET A 33 -6.74 4.14 8.13
N LEU A 34 -6.95 3.45 7.00
CA LEU A 34 -6.16 3.67 5.78
C LEU A 34 -6.42 5.05 5.14
N ASP A 35 -7.67 5.51 5.13
CA ASP A 35 -8.04 6.82 4.57
C ASP A 35 -7.47 7.98 5.41
N MET A 36 -7.48 7.87 6.73
CA MET A 36 -6.83 8.83 7.62
C MET A 36 -5.33 8.91 7.36
N VAL A 37 -4.69 7.76 7.18
CA VAL A 37 -3.27 7.66 6.86
C VAL A 37 -2.94 8.30 5.51
N PHE A 38 -3.74 8.02 4.48
CA PHE A 38 -3.52 8.50 3.12
C PHE A 38 -3.85 9.99 2.94
N SER A 39 -4.89 10.49 3.61
CA SER A 39 -5.21 11.92 3.64
C SER A 39 -4.12 12.74 4.33
N ILE A 40 -3.54 12.22 5.41
CA ILE A 40 -2.41 12.85 6.10
C ILE A 40 -1.15 12.86 5.21
N ASP A 41 -0.82 11.75 4.56
CA ASP A 41 0.33 11.65 3.64
C ASP A 41 0.24 12.68 2.50
N SER A 42 -0.96 12.84 1.93
CA SER A 42 -1.24 13.79 0.85
C SER A 42 -0.95 15.24 1.27
N ILE A 43 -1.34 15.62 2.50
CA ILE A 43 -1.12 16.96 3.04
C ILE A 43 0.36 17.15 3.36
N ILE A 44 0.95 16.20 4.07
CA ILE A 44 2.36 16.24 4.49
C ILE A 44 3.30 16.36 3.28
N THR A 45 3.06 15.58 2.24
CA THR A 45 3.87 15.61 1.02
C THR A 45 3.75 16.99 0.35
N ALA A 46 2.56 17.58 0.30
CA ALA A 46 2.37 18.92 -0.24
C ALA A 46 3.09 20.00 0.59
N VAL A 47 3.03 19.92 1.93
CA VAL A 47 3.73 20.84 2.84
C VAL A 47 5.25 20.71 2.70
N GLY A 48 5.77 19.49 2.52
CA GLY A 48 7.20 19.24 2.35
C GLY A 48 7.76 19.70 0.99
N MET A 49 6.90 19.91 -0.02
CA MET A 49 7.30 20.25 -1.39
C MET A 49 7.36 21.75 -1.69
N THR A 50 6.62 22.59 -0.98
CA THR A 50 6.56 24.03 -1.27
C THR A 50 6.27 24.86 -0.02
N GLU A 51 6.94 26.00 0.09
CA GLU A 51 6.68 26.98 1.15
C GLU A 51 5.48 27.90 0.83
N HIS A 52 4.95 27.82 -0.40
CA HIS A 52 3.84 28.66 -0.84
C HIS A 52 2.50 28.07 -0.39
N LEU A 53 2.00 28.57 0.75
CA LEU A 53 0.71 28.19 1.32
C LEU A 53 -0.45 28.13 0.28
N PRO A 54 -0.59 29.10 -0.66
CA PRO A 54 -1.68 29.03 -1.64
C PRO A 54 -1.58 27.83 -2.59
N ILE A 55 -0.36 27.46 -3.00
CA ILE A 55 -0.13 26.32 -3.91
C ILE A 55 -0.45 25.02 -3.19
N MET A 56 -0.05 24.91 -1.93
CA MET A 56 -0.34 23.75 -1.08
C MET A 56 -1.84 23.53 -0.92
N VAL A 57 -2.62 24.58 -0.61
CA VAL A 57 -4.08 24.48 -0.47
C VAL A 57 -4.73 24.02 -1.78
N ILE A 58 -4.35 24.61 -2.91
CA ILE A 58 -4.90 24.22 -4.22
C ILE A 58 -4.55 22.76 -4.53
N ALA A 59 -3.32 22.33 -4.30
CA ALA A 59 -2.88 20.97 -4.55
C ALA A 59 -3.65 19.94 -3.71
N VAL A 60 -3.85 20.20 -2.41
CA VAL A 60 -4.62 19.31 -1.52
C VAL A 60 -6.08 19.23 -1.96
N VAL A 61 -6.72 20.37 -2.26
CA VAL A 61 -8.13 20.39 -2.70
C VAL A 61 -8.30 19.61 -4.01
N VAL A 62 -7.42 19.83 -5.00
CA VAL A 62 -7.45 19.10 -6.27
C VAL A 62 -7.20 17.61 -6.05
N SER A 63 -6.23 17.25 -5.21
CA SER A 63 -5.91 15.85 -4.89
C SER A 63 -7.10 15.12 -4.27
N VAL A 64 -7.74 15.72 -3.26
CA VAL A 64 -8.94 15.15 -2.61
C VAL A 64 -10.09 15.01 -3.62
N LEU A 65 -10.32 16.01 -4.47
CA LEU A 65 -11.34 15.91 -5.52
C LEU A 65 -11.08 14.74 -6.47
N VAL A 66 -9.83 14.57 -6.92
CA VAL A 66 -9.44 13.44 -7.78
C VAL A 66 -9.61 12.12 -7.05
N MET A 67 -9.22 12.01 -5.77
CA MET A 67 -9.40 10.81 -4.96
C MET A 67 -10.88 10.44 -4.79
N LEU A 68 -11.75 11.43 -4.56
CA LEU A 68 -13.20 11.20 -4.44
C LEU A 68 -13.80 10.70 -5.76
N LEU A 69 -13.43 11.33 -6.89
CA LEU A 69 -13.90 10.91 -8.21
C LEU A 69 -13.35 9.54 -8.62
N ALA A 70 -12.17 9.17 -8.13
CA ALA A 70 -11.49 7.92 -8.42
C ALA A 70 -11.68 6.83 -7.34
N ALA A 71 -12.51 7.05 -6.31
CA ALA A 71 -12.60 6.15 -5.17
C ALA A 71 -13.03 4.73 -5.55
N ASP A 72 -14.10 4.59 -6.35
CA ASP A 72 -14.60 3.30 -6.83
C ASP A 72 -13.58 2.53 -7.71
N PRO A 73 -13.00 3.14 -8.77
CA PRO A 73 -12.01 2.43 -9.58
C PRO A 73 -10.72 2.14 -8.80
N LEU A 74 -10.31 3.01 -7.87
CA LEU A 74 -9.15 2.79 -7.01
C LEU A 74 -9.40 1.62 -6.04
N ALA A 75 -10.57 1.54 -5.42
CA ALA A 75 -10.94 0.45 -4.53
C ALA A 75 -10.92 -0.90 -5.25
N LYS A 76 -11.46 -0.95 -6.48
CA LYS A 76 -11.40 -2.17 -7.30
C LYS A 76 -9.95 -2.53 -7.65
N PHE A 77 -9.14 -1.57 -8.06
CA PHE A 77 -7.74 -1.80 -8.39
C PHE A 77 -6.92 -2.32 -7.21
N ILE A 78 -7.15 -1.77 -6.01
CA ILE A 78 -6.51 -2.21 -4.77
C ILE A 78 -6.93 -3.64 -4.40
N ASN A 79 -8.21 -3.98 -4.52
CA ASN A 79 -8.71 -5.33 -4.23
C ASN A 79 -8.08 -6.38 -5.16
N ASP A 80 -7.92 -6.04 -6.44
CA ASP A 80 -7.31 -6.93 -7.43
C ASP A 80 -5.78 -7.06 -7.25
N ASN A 81 -5.13 -6.07 -6.62
CA ASN A 81 -3.66 -5.97 -6.49
C ASN A 81 -3.24 -5.58 -5.05
N PRO A 82 -3.33 -6.50 -4.07
CA PRO A 82 -3.05 -6.21 -2.66
C PRO A 82 -1.60 -5.77 -2.37
N THR A 83 -0.65 -6.10 -3.25
CA THR A 83 0.74 -5.63 -3.17
C THR A 83 0.85 -4.11 -3.29
N VAL A 84 -0.08 -3.45 -3.97
CA VAL A 84 -0.17 -1.99 -4.07
C VAL A 84 -0.44 -1.35 -2.70
N VAL A 85 -1.25 -2.01 -1.84
CA VAL A 85 -1.50 -1.53 -0.47
C VAL A 85 -0.21 -1.53 0.33
N MET A 86 0.60 -2.60 0.21
CA MET A 86 1.88 -2.67 0.90
C MET A 86 2.87 -1.61 0.40
N LEU A 87 2.86 -1.31 -0.91
CA LEU A 87 3.66 -0.24 -1.49
C LEU A 87 3.25 1.14 -0.93
N ALA A 88 1.96 1.42 -0.84
CA ALA A 88 1.45 2.67 -0.27
C ALA A 88 1.80 2.83 1.23
N LEU A 89 1.64 1.76 2.02
CA LEU A 89 2.08 1.73 3.42
C LEU A 89 3.59 1.95 3.56
N GLY A 90 4.39 1.40 2.65
CA GLY A 90 5.83 1.64 2.59
C GLY A 90 6.17 3.11 2.30
N PHE A 91 5.45 3.76 1.39
CA PHE A 91 5.63 5.19 1.10
C PHE A 91 5.27 6.06 2.30
N LEU A 92 4.16 5.76 2.98
CA LEU A 92 3.79 6.45 4.21
C LEU A 92 4.91 6.36 5.26
N ILE A 93 5.43 5.15 5.52
CA ILE A 93 6.49 4.97 6.52
C ILE A 93 7.74 5.75 6.10
N MET A 94 8.11 5.69 4.81
CA MET A 94 9.26 6.42 4.28
C MET A 94 9.11 7.94 4.46
N ILE A 95 7.94 8.50 4.12
CA ILE A 95 7.64 9.92 4.29
C ILE A 95 7.62 10.27 5.78
N GLY A 96 6.96 9.47 6.61
CA GLY A 96 6.93 9.68 8.07
C GLY A 96 8.33 9.70 8.67
N MET A 97 9.21 8.78 8.28
CA MET A 97 10.61 8.76 8.72
C MET A 97 11.40 9.97 8.20
N THR A 98 11.17 10.36 6.94
CA THR A 98 11.81 11.53 6.33
C THR A 98 11.46 12.81 7.10
N LEU A 99 10.18 12.99 7.44
CA LEU A 99 9.74 14.14 8.22
C LEU A 99 10.30 14.15 9.64
N ILE A 100 10.37 12.99 10.28
CA ILE A 100 10.99 12.88 11.61
C ILE A 100 12.44 13.36 11.51
N ALA A 101 13.19 12.87 10.52
CA ALA A 101 14.57 13.29 10.28
C ALA A 101 14.69 14.80 10.00
N GLU A 102 13.85 15.35 9.13
CA GLU A 102 13.79 16.79 8.85
C GLU A 102 13.43 17.60 10.10
N GLY A 103 12.51 17.10 10.94
CA GLY A 103 12.13 17.70 12.22
C GLY A 103 13.26 17.71 13.25
N PHE A 104 14.20 16.75 13.17
CA PHE A 104 15.45 16.74 13.95
C PHE A 104 16.59 17.55 13.29
N GLY A 105 16.32 18.25 12.17
CA GLY A 105 17.29 19.07 11.44
C GLY A 105 18.16 18.30 10.44
N ALA A 106 17.97 16.99 10.31
CA ALA A 106 18.62 16.19 9.27
C ALA A 106 17.90 16.40 7.94
N HIS A 107 18.49 17.20 7.06
CA HIS A 107 17.93 17.47 5.75
C HIS A 107 18.08 16.24 4.86
N VAL A 108 16.97 15.56 4.58
CA VAL A 108 16.93 14.44 3.64
C VAL A 108 16.74 15.01 2.23
N PRO A 109 17.64 14.75 1.27
CA PRO A 109 17.46 15.26 -0.08
C PRO A 109 16.23 14.63 -0.73
N LYS A 110 15.21 15.45 -0.97
CA LYS A 110 13.88 15.04 -1.49
C LYS A 110 13.97 14.23 -2.81
N GLY A 111 14.98 14.52 -3.63
CA GLY A 111 15.24 13.78 -4.86
C GLY A 111 15.48 12.28 -4.64
N TYR A 112 16.11 11.89 -3.53
CA TYR A 112 16.31 10.47 -3.21
C TYR A 112 15.00 9.78 -2.83
N VAL A 113 14.13 10.49 -2.10
CA VAL A 113 12.80 9.99 -1.73
C VAL A 113 11.96 9.77 -2.99
N TYR A 114 11.92 10.76 -3.89
CA TYR A 114 11.18 10.63 -5.15
C TYR A 114 11.74 9.54 -6.06
N ALA A 115 13.08 9.41 -6.14
CA ALA A 115 13.71 8.33 -6.89
C ALA A 115 13.35 6.96 -6.32
N ALA A 116 13.35 6.80 -4.99
CA ALA A 116 12.99 5.56 -4.32
C ALA A 116 11.51 5.18 -4.53
N MET A 117 10.61 6.17 -4.47
CA MET A 117 9.19 5.98 -4.75
C MET A 117 8.95 5.57 -6.21
N ALA A 118 9.54 6.31 -7.15
CA ALA A 118 9.40 6.02 -8.58
C ALA A 118 9.98 4.64 -8.94
N PHE A 119 11.13 4.28 -8.35
CA PHE A 119 11.74 2.97 -8.54
C PHE A 119 10.85 1.85 -7.99
N SER A 120 10.38 1.99 -6.75
CA SER A 120 9.48 1.01 -6.12
C SER A 120 8.19 0.81 -6.91
N ALA A 121 7.57 1.90 -7.37
CA ALA A 121 6.39 1.86 -8.22
C ALA A 121 6.68 1.14 -9.56
N SER A 122 7.83 1.42 -10.18
CA SER A 122 8.25 0.76 -11.42
C SER A 122 8.42 -0.75 -11.23
N ILE A 123 9.07 -1.17 -10.13
CA ILE A 123 9.24 -2.58 -9.79
C ILE A 123 7.88 -3.26 -9.56
N GLU A 124 6.96 -2.60 -8.86
CA GLU A 124 5.63 -3.16 -8.62
C GLU A 124 4.81 -3.30 -9.92
N VAL A 125 4.91 -2.32 -10.84
CA VAL A 125 4.29 -2.42 -12.16
C VAL A 125 4.85 -3.62 -12.94
N LEU A 126 6.17 -3.82 -12.95
CA LEU A 126 6.81 -4.97 -13.59
C LEU A 126 6.38 -6.29 -12.93
N ASN A 127 6.28 -6.32 -11.60
CA ASN A 127 5.83 -7.48 -10.84
C ASN A 127 4.38 -7.86 -11.19
N MET A 128 3.49 -6.87 -11.25
CA MET A 128 2.09 -7.05 -11.65
C MET A 128 1.97 -7.55 -13.11
N MET A 129 2.77 -7.02 -14.04
CA MET A 129 2.83 -7.49 -15.43
C MET A 129 3.31 -8.95 -15.53
N SER A 130 4.37 -9.29 -14.81
CA SER A 130 4.93 -10.66 -14.75
C SER A 130 3.90 -11.66 -14.22
N ARG A 131 3.19 -11.31 -13.13
CA ARG A 131 2.15 -12.15 -12.53
C ARG A 131 1.00 -12.41 -13.50
N ARG A 132 0.52 -11.37 -14.20
CA ARG A 132 -0.53 -11.50 -15.23
C ARG A 132 -0.08 -12.37 -16.40
N SER A 133 1.17 -12.26 -16.84
CA SER A 133 1.72 -13.09 -17.93
C SER A 133 1.79 -14.58 -17.57
N ARG A 134 2.21 -14.90 -16.33
CA ARG A 134 2.27 -16.29 -15.83
C ARG A 134 0.89 -16.93 -15.72
N GLN A 135 -0.10 -16.18 -15.25
CA GLN A 135 -1.49 -16.66 -15.19
C GLN A 135 -2.05 -16.99 -16.58
N LYS A 136 -1.75 -16.18 -17.60
CA LYS A 136 -2.18 -16.46 -18.99
C LYS A 136 -1.55 -17.73 -19.57
N ARG A 137 -0.28 -18.00 -19.25
CA ARG A 137 0.41 -19.23 -19.69
C ARG A 137 -0.17 -20.49 -19.05
N ALA A 138 -0.44 -20.47 -17.74
CA ALA A 138 -1.01 -21.61 -17.03
C ALA A 138 -2.42 -22.00 -17.54
N VAL A 139 -3.21 -21.04 -18.03
CA VAL A 139 -4.52 -21.29 -18.65
C VAL A 139 -4.42 -21.85 -20.07
N THR A 140 -3.29 -21.66 -20.76
CA THR A 140 -3.08 -22.18 -22.12
C THR A 140 -2.53 -23.61 -22.11
N GLU A 141 -1.93 -24.04 -20.99
CA GLU A 141 -1.36 -25.39 -20.79
C GLU A 141 -2.33 -26.36 -20.10
N ALA A 142 -3.51 -25.90 -19.65
CA ALA A 142 -4.58 -26.69 -19.05
C ALA A 142 -5.72 -26.94 -20.04
#